data_AF-A0A2D9S9Q5-F1
#
_entry.id   AF-A0A2D9S9Q5-F1
#
_cell.length_a   1.000
_cell.length_b   1.000
_cell.length_c   1.000
_cell.angle_alpha   90.00
_cell.angle_beta   90.00
_cell.angle_gamma   90.00
#
_symmetry.space_group_name_H-M   'P 1'
#
loop_
_entity.id
_entity.type
_entity.pdbx_description
1 polymer ?
#
loop_
_entity_poly.entity_id
_entity_poly.type
_entity_poly.pdbx_seq_one_letter_code
_entity_poly.pdbx_strand_id
1 'polypeptide(L)'
;MAIFGINLPQLICGHRILDKYPNSEIYLISERAEAGLIGESPGLFSKSFSELIPANWISSMGSQSPKPDSTAVRHSWLERAIATKLVQRGANLQLRTKVSKISSSSKHILHLSGAGPLSGSELEVNQIIKHPIDNIQKKWFGGVHNNELINSNRQGHRPDGLVESWWPEEEPQPNRKLLQSMEWLGEDPSHALESEIELGLTLASTVG
;
A
#
# COMPACT_ATOMS: atom_id res chain seq x y z
N MET A 1 -0.32 19.46 2.67
CA MET A 1 0.80 18.50 2.86
C MET A 1 0.95 17.67 1.61
N ALA A 2 2.17 17.30 1.23
CA ALA A 2 2.42 16.35 0.14
C ALA A 2 2.98 15.04 0.70
N ILE A 3 2.41 13.91 0.28
CA ILE A 3 2.89 12.56 0.56
C ILE A 3 3.31 11.95 -0.77
N PHE A 4 4.55 11.47 -0.87
CA PHE A 4 5.05 10.88 -2.10
C PHE A 4 4.81 9.38 -2.12
N GLY A 5 4.00 8.92 -3.08
CA GLY A 5 3.58 7.54 -3.25
C GLY A 5 2.10 7.31 -2.99
N ILE A 6 1.63 6.14 -3.42
CA ILE A 6 0.26 5.64 -3.23
C ILE A 6 0.26 4.15 -2.84
N ASN A 7 1.37 3.65 -2.31
CA ASN A 7 1.40 2.30 -1.75
C ASN A 7 0.79 2.32 -0.35
N LEU A 8 0.55 1.15 0.23
CA LEU A 8 -0.12 1.00 1.51
C LEU A 8 0.40 1.96 2.63
N PRO A 9 1.72 2.12 2.89
CA PRO A 9 2.18 3.04 3.94
C PRO A 9 1.74 4.49 3.73
N GLN A 10 1.77 5.00 2.49
CA GLN A 10 1.34 6.38 2.21
C GLN A 10 -0.17 6.56 2.36
N LEU A 11 -0.94 5.56 1.95
CA LEU A 11 -2.39 5.57 2.08
C LEU A 11 -2.81 5.57 3.56
N ILE A 12 -2.19 4.72 4.37
CA ILE A 12 -2.38 4.66 5.82
C ILE A 12 -1.98 5.99 6.48
N CYS A 13 -0.83 6.55 6.08
CA CYS A 13 -0.37 7.85 6.55
C CYS A 13 -1.41 8.95 6.29
N GLY A 14 -1.95 9.03 5.08
CA GLY A 14 -2.99 9.99 4.72
C GLY A 14 -4.24 9.89 5.58
N HIS A 15 -4.74 8.66 5.81
CA HIS A 15 -5.89 8.43 6.69
C HIS A 15 -5.62 8.87 8.12
N ARG A 16 -4.45 8.50 8.66
CA ARG A 16 -4.07 8.83 10.03
C ARG A 16 -3.93 10.35 10.23
N ILE A 17 -3.41 11.08 9.24
CA ILE A 17 -3.35 12.54 9.27
C ILE A 17 -4.76 13.13 9.27
N LEU A 18 -5.68 12.65 8.43
CA LEU A 18 -7.07 13.14 8.42
C LEU A 18 -7.83 12.80 9.71
N ASP A 19 -7.50 11.72 10.41
CA ASP A 19 -8.06 11.44 11.74
C ASP A 19 -7.62 12.50 12.77
N LYS A 20 -6.34 12.90 12.74
CA LYS A 20 -5.76 13.87 13.69
C LYS A 20 -6.08 15.33 13.33
N TYR A 21 -6.14 15.63 12.04
CA TYR A 21 -6.32 16.97 11.49
C TYR A 21 -7.34 16.95 10.34
N PRO A 22 -8.66 16.87 10.64
CA PRO A 22 -9.70 16.64 9.63
C PRO A 22 -9.79 17.68 8.51
N ASN A 23 -9.32 18.92 8.77
CA ASN A 23 -9.34 20.01 7.80
C ASN A 23 -8.01 20.15 7.02
N SER A 24 -7.08 19.20 7.20
CA SER A 24 -5.81 19.24 6.46
C SER A 24 -6.02 18.95 4.99
N GLU A 25 -5.41 19.79 4.16
CA GLU A 25 -5.31 19.52 2.73
C GLU A 25 -4.13 18.59 2.46
N ILE A 26 -4.41 17.38 1.97
CA ILE A 26 -3.40 16.34 1.73
C ILE A 26 -3.38 16.00 0.24
N TYR A 27 -2.17 15.96 -0.31
CA TYR A 27 -1.89 15.56 -1.68
C TYR A 27 -1.02 14.31 -1.68
N LEU A 28 -1.52 13.19 -2.21
CA LEU A 28 -0.72 12.00 -2.47
C LEU A 28 -0.25 12.06 -3.93
N ILE A 29 1.05 12.12 -4.16
CA ILE A 29 1.64 12.34 -5.49
C ILE A 29 2.37 11.08 -5.92
N SER A 30 2.02 10.52 -7.08
CA SER A 30 2.66 9.33 -7.61
C SER A 30 2.73 9.33 -9.13
N GLU A 31 3.82 8.78 -9.67
CA GLU A 31 3.98 8.50 -11.09
C GLU A 31 3.09 7.33 -11.56
N ARG A 32 2.60 6.49 -10.64
CA ARG A 32 1.70 5.37 -10.94
C ARG A 32 0.34 5.89 -11.39
N ALA A 33 -0.32 5.10 -12.24
CA ALA A 33 -1.64 5.44 -12.76
C ALA A 33 -2.80 5.13 -11.81
N GLU A 34 -2.61 4.21 -10.85
CA GLU A 34 -3.62 3.80 -9.86
C GLU A 34 -2.92 3.10 -8.69
N ALA A 35 -3.51 3.15 -7.49
CA ALA A 35 -3.10 2.33 -6.34
C ALA A 35 -3.41 0.85 -6.62
N GLY A 36 -2.56 -0.08 -6.16
CA GLY A 36 -2.75 -1.50 -6.47
C GLY A 36 -2.68 -1.86 -7.97
N LEU A 37 -2.04 -1.03 -8.80
CA LEU A 37 -1.84 -1.30 -10.23
C LEU A 37 -0.44 -1.83 -10.49
N ILE A 38 -0.34 -3.11 -10.85
CA ILE A 38 0.90 -3.87 -11.14
C ILE A 38 1.62 -4.35 -9.88
N GLY A 39 1.98 -5.64 -9.91
CA GLY A 39 2.51 -6.35 -8.76
C GLY A 39 1.41 -6.73 -7.77
N GLU A 40 1.68 -7.75 -6.97
CA GLU A 40 0.84 -8.16 -5.85
C GLU A 40 1.81 -8.40 -4.70
N SER A 41 1.84 -7.47 -3.74
CA SER A 41 2.64 -7.60 -2.54
C SER A 41 2.01 -8.63 -1.59
N PRO A 42 2.76 -9.14 -0.59
CA PRO A 42 2.21 -10.05 0.39
C PRO A 42 1.04 -9.43 1.13
N GLY A 43 -0.09 -10.11 1.13
CA GLY A 43 -1.28 -9.74 1.87
C GLY A 43 -1.50 -10.60 3.10
N LEU A 44 -0.51 -11.37 3.54
CA LEU A 44 -0.57 -12.18 4.74
C LEU A 44 -0.71 -11.30 5.98
N PHE A 45 -1.50 -11.75 6.95
CA PHE A 45 -1.63 -11.07 8.23
C PHE A 45 -1.93 -12.06 9.37
N SER A 46 -1.46 -11.71 10.56
CA SER A 46 -1.53 -12.56 11.76
C SER A 46 -2.60 -12.16 12.77
N LYS A 47 -2.98 -10.88 12.79
CA LYS A 47 -4.02 -10.33 13.68
C LYS A 47 -5.38 -10.30 13.00
N SER A 48 -6.45 -10.13 13.76
CA SER A 48 -7.76 -9.88 13.17
C SER A 48 -7.69 -8.65 12.25
N PHE A 49 -8.24 -8.76 11.04
CA PHE A 49 -8.14 -7.68 10.04
C PHE A 49 -8.69 -6.33 10.56
N SER A 50 -9.74 -6.38 11.38
CA SER A 50 -10.33 -5.17 11.99
C SER A 50 -9.42 -4.46 13.00
N GLU A 51 -8.40 -5.14 13.53
CA GLU A 51 -7.38 -4.56 14.42
C GLU A 51 -6.28 -3.86 13.62
N LEU A 52 -6.06 -4.27 12.37
CA LEU A 52 -5.03 -3.73 11.50
C LEU A 52 -5.48 -2.42 10.85
N ILE A 53 -6.72 -2.39 10.36
CA ILE A 53 -7.22 -1.25 9.60
C ILE A 53 -8.64 -0.89 10.07
N PRO A 54 -8.86 0.35 10.55
CA PRO A 54 -10.18 0.82 10.91
C PRO A 54 -11.19 0.70 9.76
N ALA A 55 -12.41 0.24 10.06
CA ALA A 55 -13.44 0.04 9.05
C ALA A 55 -13.79 1.32 8.26
N ASN A 56 -13.63 2.51 8.86
CA ASN A 56 -13.84 3.80 8.19
C ASN A 56 -12.68 4.22 7.27
N TRP A 57 -11.59 3.46 7.21
CA TRP A 57 -10.45 3.68 6.31
C TRP A 57 -10.51 2.83 5.04
N ILE A 58 -11.50 1.94 4.89
CA ILE A 58 -11.62 1.05 3.73
C ILE A 58 -12.98 1.25 3.07
N SER A 59 -13.02 1.30 1.74
CA SER A 59 -14.27 1.19 0.97
C SER A 59 -14.69 -0.26 0.77
N SER A 60 -15.79 -0.51 0.06
CA SER A 60 -16.18 -1.89 -0.28
C SER A 60 -15.08 -2.60 -1.10
N MET A 61 -14.75 -3.83 -0.71
CA MET A 61 -13.91 -4.76 -1.47
C MET A 61 -14.74 -5.89 -2.12
N GLY A 62 -16.07 -5.83 -2.03
CA GLY A 62 -16.95 -6.87 -2.57
C GLY A 62 -16.60 -8.26 -2.02
N SER A 63 -16.45 -9.24 -2.91
CA SER A 63 -16.10 -10.62 -2.56
C SER A 63 -14.68 -10.79 -1.99
N GLN A 64 -13.83 -9.75 -2.07
CA GLN A 64 -12.48 -9.72 -1.52
C GLN A 64 -12.44 -9.15 -0.10
N SER A 65 -13.60 -8.84 0.51
CA SER A 65 -13.67 -8.32 1.88
C SER A 65 -13.25 -9.40 2.88
N PRO A 66 -12.28 -9.13 3.79
CA PRO A 66 -11.83 -10.08 4.80
C PRO A 66 -12.97 -10.65 5.64
N LYS A 67 -12.93 -11.97 5.80
CA LYS A 67 -13.83 -12.74 6.67
C LYS A 67 -13.13 -13.03 8.00
N PRO A 68 -13.87 -13.42 9.05
CA PRO A 68 -13.27 -13.71 10.36
C PRO A 68 -12.16 -14.79 10.34
N ASP A 69 -12.21 -15.70 9.37
CA ASP A 69 -11.25 -16.79 9.16
C ASP A 69 -10.18 -16.48 8.10
N SER A 70 -10.22 -15.29 7.50
CA SER A 70 -9.20 -14.88 6.53
C SER A 70 -7.87 -14.61 7.23
N THR A 71 -6.78 -15.04 6.61
CA THR A 71 -5.40 -14.77 7.05
C THR A 71 -4.54 -14.16 5.95
N ALA A 72 -5.15 -13.91 4.79
CA ALA A 72 -4.57 -13.14 3.70
C ALA A 72 -5.63 -12.24 3.05
N VAL A 73 -5.18 -11.13 2.48
CA VAL A 73 -5.97 -10.28 1.58
C VAL A 73 -5.31 -10.22 0.21
N ARG A 74 -6.09 -9.88 -0.81
CA ARG A 74 -5.50 -9.42 -2.05
C ARG A 74 -4.98 -7.99 -1.85
N HIS A 75 -3.68 -7.84 -1.65
CA HIS A 75 -3.02 -6.57 -1.29
C HIS A 75 -3.37 -5.42 -2.25
N SER A 76 -3.33 -5.67 -3.55
CA SER A 76 -3.71 -4.71 -4.59
C SER A 76 -5.16 -4.22 -4.47
N TRP A 77 -6.08 -5.07 -4.04
CA TRP A 77 -7.48 -4.68 -3.80
C TRP A 77 -7.62 -3.88 -2.51
N LEU A 78 -6.86 -4.24 -1.49
CA LEU A 78 -6.80 -3.47 -0.25
C LEU A 78 -6.32 -2.04 -0.52
N GLU A 79 -5.21 -1.88 -1.25
CA GLU A 79 -4.69 -0.55 -1.62
C GLU A 79 -5.74 0.28 -2.38
N ARG A 80 -6.43 -0.31 -3.35
CA ARG A 80 -7.51 0.37 -4.09
C ARG A 80 -8.64 0.81 -3.16
N ALA A 81 -9.05 -0.05 -2.24
CA ALA A 81 -10.16 0.24 -1.34
C ALA A 81 -9.80 1.32 -0.31
N ILE A 82 -8.57 1.31 0.20
CA ILE A 82 -8.07 2.37 1.09
C ILE A 82 -7.93 3.68 0.31
N ALA A 83 -7.30 3.67 -0.87
CA ALA A 83 -7.16 4.85 -1.71
C ALA A 83 -8.51 5.49 -2.05
N THR A 84 -9.50 4.66 -2.41
CA THR A 84 -10.88 5.11 -2.67
C THR A 84 -11.48 5.79 -1.44
N LYS A 85 -11.34 5.16 -0.27
CA LYS A 85 -11.85 5.75 0.97
C LYS A 85 -11.12 7.03 1.36
N LEU A 86 -9.82 7.11 1.10
CA LEU A 86 -9.00 8.29 1.38
C LEU A 86 -9.45 9.50 0.56
N VAL A 87 -9.73 9.30 -0.74
CA VAL A 87 -10.32 10.34 -1.60
C VAL A 87 -11.70 10.77 -1.10
N GLN A 88 -12.56 9.82 -0.72
CA GLN A 88 -13.88 10.14 -0.15
C GLN A 88 -13.79 10.96 1.14
N ARG A 89 -12.67 10.87 1.86
CA ARG A 89 -12.38 11.65 3.07
C ARG A 89 -11.73 13.01 2.78
N GLY A 90 -11.53 13.37 1.52
CA GLY A 90 -11.06 14.70 1.09
C GLY A 90 -9.59 14.78 0.69
N ALA A 91 -8.86 13.67 0.61
CA ALA A 91 -7.50 13.68 0.10
C ALA A 91 -7.46 13.81 -1.43
N ASN A 92 -6.42 14.47 -1.95
CA ASN A 92 -6.18 14.64 -3.38
C ASN A 92 -5.14 13.64 -3.88
N LEU A 93 -5.50 12.76 -4.82
CA LEU A 93 -4.57 11.84 -5.47
C LEU A 93 -4.10 12.41 -6.80
N GLN A 94 -2.82 12.79 -6.86
CA GLN A 94 -2.13 13.28 -8.05
C GLN A 94 -1.39 12.10 -8.72
N LEU A 95 -2.12 11.35 -9.53
CA LEU A 95 -1.65 10.16 -10.26
C LEU A 95 -0.98 10.55 -11.58
N ARG A 96 -0.08 9.69 -12.09
CA ARG A 96 0.76 9.97 -13.28
C ARG A 96 1.52 11.29 -13.19
N THR A 97 1.84 11.70 -11.97
CA THR A 97 2.48 12.98 -11.67
C THR A 97 3.85 12.75 -11.07
N LYS A 98 4.85 13.42 -11.64
CA LYS A 98 6.22 13.48 -11.14
C LYS A 98 6.48 14.85 -10.52
N VAL A 99 7.24 14.88 -9.44
CA VAL A 99 7.81 16.13 -8.90
C VAL A 99 9.18 16.32 -9.52
N SER A 100 9.31 17.32 -10.39
CA SER A 100 10.55 17.57 -11.15
C SER A 100 11.56 18.42 -10.37
N LYS A 101 11.07 19.30 -9.50
CA LYS A 101 11.88 20.19 -8.67
C LYS A 101 11.13 20.50 -7.38
N ILE A 102 11.90 20.65 -6.30
CA ILE A 102 11.43 21.14 -5.01
C ILE A 102 12.26 22.38 -4.71
N SER A 103 11.60 23.52 -4.56
CA SER A 103 12.22 24.72 -4.01
C SER A 103 11.71 24.94 -2.59
N SER A 104 12.60 25.41 -1.71
CA SER A 104 12.27 25.63 -0.30
C SER A 104 12.47 27.10 0.03
N SER A 105 11.41 27.72 0.55
CA SER A 105 11.43 28.99 1.28
C SER A 105 10.90 28.72 2.70
N SER A 106 9.98 29.54 3.23
CA SER A 106 9.19 29.21 4.41
C SER A 106 8.20 28.05 4.19
N LYS A 107 7.92 27.72 2.92
CA LYS A 107 7.14 26.55 2.47
C LYS A 107 7.86 25.83 1.33
N HIS A 108 7.38 24.66 0.95
CA HIS A 108 7.88 23.92 -0.20
C HIS A 108 7.03 24.17 -1.43
N ILE A 109 7.66 24.50 -2.56
CA ILE A 109 6.99 24.60 -3.85
C ILE A 109 7.42 23.40 -4.70
N LEU A 110 6.44 22.60 -5.10
CA LEU A 110 6.61 21.39 -5.92
C LEU A 110 6.26 21.72 -7.36
N HIS A 111 7.22 21.56 -8.28
CA HIS A 111 6.95 21.68 -9.71
C HIS A 111 6.49 20.34 -10.26
N LEU A 112 5.25 20.28 -10.73
CA LEU A 112 4.59 19.05 -11.16
C LEU A 112 4.77 18.84 -12.67
N SER A 113 5.00 17.60 -13.08
CA SER A 113 5.08 17.18 -14.49
C SER A 113 4.48 15.79 -14.68
N GLY A 114 4.43 15.31 -15.92
CA GLY A 114 3.86 14.00 -16.27
C GLY A 114 2.54 14.10 -17.01
N ALA A 115 1.70 13.08 -16.87
CA ALA A 115 0.40 12.98 -17.53
C ALA A 115 -0.79 13.15 -16.56
N GLY A 116 -0.52 13.61 -15.34
CA GLY A 116 -1.53 13.95 -14.35
C GLY A 116 -2.22 15.30 -14.64
N PRO A 117 -3.36 15.58 -13.98
CA PRO A 117 -4.19 16.74 -14.27
C PRO A 117 -3.53 18.09 -13.94
N LEU A 118 -2.55 18.10 -13.04
CA LEU A 118 -1.80 19.29 -12.63
C LEU A 118 -0.40 19.37 -13.29
N SER A 119 -0.17 18.65 -14.38
CA SER A 119 1.12 18.70 -15.08
C SER A 119 1.43 20.11 -15.56
N GLY A 120 2.65 20.58 -15.30
CA GLY A 120 3.10 21.94 -15.62
C GLY A 120 2.73 22.99 -14.57
N SER A 121 2.04 22.61 -13.49
CA SER A 121 1.69 23.54 -12.41
C SER A 121 2.70 23.49 -11.25
N GLU A 122 2.52 24.42 -10.33
CA GLU A 122 3.20 24.44 -9.03
C GLU A 122 2.21 24.09 -7.91
N LEU A 123 2.68 23.39 -6.89
CA LEU A 123 1.92 23.08 -5.69
C LEU A 123 2.72 23.49 -4.46
N GLU A 124 2.17 24.43 -3.69
CA GLU A 124 2.76 24.88 -2.42
C GLU A 124 2.28 24.00 -1.27
N VAL A 125 3.21 23.48 -0.46
CA VAL A 125 2.91 22.66 0.72
C VAL A 125 3.80 23.02 1.90
N ASN A 126 3.23 22.90 3.10
CA ASN A 126 3.97 23.16 4.34
C ASN A 126 4.90 22.01 4.74
N GLN A 127 4.62 20.78 4.30
CA GLN A 127 5.38 19.58 4.67
C GLN A 127 5.34 18.57 3.54
N ILE A 128 6.46 17.86 3.38
CA ILE A 128 6.63 16.73 2.46
C ILE A 128 6.92 15.48 3.29
N ILE A 129 6.17 14.41 3.04
CA ILE A 129 6.34 13.10 3.64
C ILE A 129 6.80 12.14 2.54
N LYS A 130 7.92 11.46 2.77
CA LYS A 130 8.49 10.48 1.84
C LYS A 130 8.61 9.14 2.53
N HIS A 131 8.46 8.07 1.76
CA HIS A 131 8.86 6.74 2.22
C HIS A 131 10.37 6.72 2.50
N PRO A 132 10.83 6.08 3.59
CA PRO A 132 12.25 5.80 3.76
C PRO A 132 12.76 4.93 2.60
N ILE A 133 14.03 5.08 2.23
CA ILE A 133 14.66 4.20 1.25
C ILE A 133 15.18 2.97 1.99
N ASP A 134 14.67 1.79 1.65
CA ASP A 134 15.19 0.54 2.18
C ASP A 134 16.40 0.10 1.35
N ASN A 135 17.55 -0.09 2.01
CA ASN A 135 18.81 -0.39 1.34
C ASN A 135 19.08 -1.90 1.19
N ILE A 136 18.28 -2.76 1.80
CA ILE A 136 18.42 -4.23 1.72
C ILE A 136 17.03 -4.83 1.57
N GLN A 137 16.81 -5.62 0.52
CA GLN A 137 15.56 -6.34 0.30
C GLN A 137 15.88 -7.74 -0.22
N LYS A 138 15.36 -8.78 0.45
CA LYS A 138 15.44 -10.16 -0.04
C LYS A 138 14.38 -10.36 -1.11
N LYS A 139 14.68 -11.18 -2.12
CA LYS A 139 13.73 -11.52 -3.17
C LYS A 139 12.89 -12.73 -2.79
N TRP A 140 11.59 -12.58 -2.96
CA TRP A 140 10.59 -13.60 -2.70
C TRP A 140 9.78 -13.87 -3.96
N PHE A 141 9.46 -15.14 -4.18
CA PHE A 141 8.43 -15.55 -5.12
C PHE A 141 7.15 -15.86 -4.36
N GLY A 142 6.03 -15.53 -4.98
CA GLY A 142 4.71 -15.79 -4.44
C GLY A 142 3.82 -16.44 -5.48
N GLY A 143 2.77 -17.08 -4.98
CA GLY A 143 1.78 -17.70 -5.82
C GLY A 143 0.41 -17.78 -5.16
N VAL A 144 -0.61 -17.70 -6.00
CA VAL A 144 -2.01 -17.90 -5.62
C VAL A 144 -2.51 -19.20 -6.21
N HIS A 145 -3.17 -20.01 -5.40
CA HIS A 145 -3.63 -21.34 -5.79
C HIS A 145 -4.86 -21.77 -4.98
N ASN A 146 -5.45 -22.92 -5.33
CA ASN A 146 -6.72 -23.37 -4.74
C ASN A 146 -6.59 -24.11 -3.41
N ASN A 147 -5.40 -24.58 -3.02
CA ASN A 147 -5.23 -25.51 -1.91
C ASN A 147 -3.92 -25.25 -1.17
N GLU A 148 -3.92 -25.35 0.15
CA GLU A 148 -2.71 -25.20 0.98
C GLU A 148 -1.50 -26.00 0.47
N LEU A 149 -0.32 -25.38 0.57
CA LEU A 149 0.94 -26.04 0.28
C LEU A 149 1.39 -26.85 1.50
N ILE A 150 1.70 -28.12 1.26
CA ILE A 150 2.28 -28.98 2.30
C ILE A 150 3.66 -28.40 2.65
N ASN A 151 3.90 -28.17 3.95
CA ASN A 151 5.13 -27.59 4.50
C ASN A 151 5.41 -26.11 4.16
N SER A 152 4.40 -25.32 3.75
CA SER A 152 4.58 -23.86 3.65
C SER A 152 4.24 -23.19 4.98
N ASN A 153 5.20 -22.47 5.56
CA ASN A 153 5.01 -21.65 6.75
C ASN A 153 4.60 -20.19 6.44
N ARG A 154 4.50 -19.83 5.16
CA ARG A 154 4.25 -18.46 4.67
C ARG A 154 3.06 -18.48 3.72
N GLN A 155 1.91 -18.91 4.22
CA GLN A 155 0.67 -18.97 3.46
C GLN A 155 -0.50 -18.40 4.25
N GLY A 156 -1.54 -17.98 3.54
CA GLY A 156 -2.76 -17.47 4.16
C GLY A 156 -3.97 -17.62 3.25
N HIS A 157 -5.15 -17.66 3.88
CA HIS A 157 -6.43 -17.86 3.22
C HIS A 157 -7.04 -16.52 2.85
N ARG A 158 -7.27 -16.34 1.56
CA ARG A 158 -7.95 -15.16 1.01
C ARG A 158 -9.47 -15.32 1.12
N PRO A 159 -10.23 -14.21 1.16
CA PRO A 159 -11.68 -14.25 1.33
C PRO A 159 -12.43 -14.87 0.14
N ASP A 160 -11.81 -14.90 -1.03
CA ASP A 160 -12.32 -15.54 -2.25
C ASP A 160 -12.12 -17.06 -2.27
N GLY A 161 -11.57 -17.64 -1.21
CA GLY A 161 -11.33 -19.07 -1.07
C GLY A 161 -10.00 -19.54 -1.65
N LEU A 162 -9.18 -18.63 -2.19
CA LEU A 162 -7.83 -18.94 -2.65
C LEU A 162 -6.83 -18.90 -1.50
N VAL A 163 -5.69 -19.55 -1.72
CA VAL A 163 -4.55 -19.52 -0.81
C VAL A 163 -3.43 -18.72 -1.46
N GLU A 164 -2.92 -17.75 -0.72
CA GLU A 164 -1.69 -17.04 -1.02
C GLU A 164 -0.52 -17.74 -0.34
N SER A 165 0.62 -17.84 -1.01
CA SER A 165 1.83 -18.39 -0.41
C SER A 165 3.08 -17.74 -0.97
N TRP A 166 4.13 -17.72 -0.16
CA TRP A 166 5.43 -17.13 -0.48
C TRP A 166 6.58 -18.07 -0.13
N TRP A 167 7.62 -18.05 -0.97
CA TRP A 167 8.84 -18.82 -0.79
C TRP A 167 10.04 -18.00 -1.26
N PRO A 168 11.22 -18.20 -0.65
CA PRO A 168 12.43 -17.47 -1.02
C PRO A 168 12.91 -17.89 -2.43
N GLU A 169 13.70 -17.05 -3.09
CA GLU A 169 14.21 -17.30 -4.45
C GLU A 169 15.01 -18.60 -4.57
N GLU A 170 15.67 -19.01 -3.49
CA GLU A 170 16.46 -20.23 -3.43
C GLU A 170 15.61 -21.51 -3.34
N GLU A 171 14.33 -21.40 -3.00
CA GLU A 171 13.42 -22.55 -2.93
C GLU A 171 12.76 -22.81 -4.29
N PRO A 172 12.69 -24.08 -4.73
CA PRO A 172 12.05 -24.42 -6.00
C PRO A 172 10.57 -24.05 -5.94
N GLN A 173 10.06 -23.50 -7.04
CA GLN A 173 8.63 -23.23 -7.14
C GLN A 173 7.83 -24.51 -6.86
N PRO A 174 6.74 -24.43 -6.09
CA PRO A 174 5.92 -25.59 -5.82
C PRO A 174 5.45 -26.20 -7.14
N ASN A 175 5.56 -27.53 -7.27
CA ASN A 175 5.09 -28.27 -8.45
C ASN A 175 3.55 -28.31 -8.49
N ARG A 176 2.94 -27.14 -8.69
CA ARG A 176 1.49 -26.93 -8.71
C ARG A 176 1.13 -25.86 -9.73
N LYS A 177 -0.11 -25.96 -10.20
CA LYS A 177 -0.71 -24.96 -11.09
C LYS A 177 -1.01 -23.68 -10.30
N LEU A 178 -0.14 -22.68 -10.45
CA LEU A 178 -0.38 -21.33 -9.95
C LEU A 178 -1.47 -20.65 -10.80
N LEU A 179 -2.44 -20.04 -10.15
CA LEU A 179 -3.42 -19.16 -10.81
C LEU A 179 -2.81 -17.78 -11.10
N GLN A 180 -1.88 -17.36 -10.23
CA GLN A 180 -1.12 -16.13 -10.35
C GLN A 180 0.27 -16.37 -9.76
N SER A 181 1.30 -15.89 -10.45
CA SER A 181 2.66 -15.80 -9.94
C SER A 181 2.97 -14.36 -9.54
N MET A 182 3.76 -14.18 -8.48
CA MET A 182 4.05 -12.90 -7.85
C MET A 182 5.53 -12.83 -7.49
N GLU A 183 6.06 -11.61 -7.43
CA GLU A 183 7.41 -11.32 -6.96
C GLU A 183 7.33 -10.17 -5.98
N TRP A 184 8.11 -10.25 -4.91
CA TRP A 184 8.18 -9.20 -3.90
C TRP A 184 9.60 -9.08 -3.35
N LEU A 185 9.96 -7.86 -2.97
CA LEU A 185 11.24 -7.53 -2.37
C LEU A 185 10.98 -7.04 -0.95
N GLY A 186 11.57 -7.70 0.05
CA GLY A 186 11.41 -7.33 1.45
C GLY A 186 11.95 -8.38 2.41
N GLU A 187 11.73 -8.17 3.70
CA GLU A 187 12.34 -9.02 4.74
C GLU A 187 11.58 -10.35 4.95
N ASP A 188 10.29 -10.28 5.27
CA ASP A 188 9.44 -11.45 5.54
C ASP A 188 7.99 -11.19 5.07
N PRO A 189 7.48 -11.97 4.10
CA PRO A 189 6.13 -11.78 3.57
C PRO A 189 5.03 -12.02 4.60
N SER A 190 5.30 -12.75 5.69
CA SER A 190 4.32 -13.04 6.75
C SER A 190 3.90 -11.82 7.55
N HIS A 191 4.77 -10.80 7.56
CA HIS A 191 4.61 -9.59 8.38
C HIS A 191 4.61 -8.32 7.51
N ALA A 192 4.65 -8.45 6.18
CA ALA A 192 4.81 -7.34 5.26
C ALA A 192 3.63 -6.36 5.38
N LEU A 193 2.41 -6.87 5.40
CA LEU A 193 1.21 -6.05 5.50
C LEU A 193 1.19 -5.24 6.81
N GLU A 194 1.41 -5.89 7.96
CA GLU A 194 1.45 -5.19 9.24
C GLU A 194 2.59 -4.17 9.31
N SER A 195 3.75 -4.50 8.75
CA SER A 195 4.91 -3.60 8.72
C SER A 195 4.64 -2.35 7.88
N GLU A 196 3.97 -2.49 6.74
CA GLU A 196 3.57 -1.35 5.90
C GLU A 196 2.54 -0.46 6.59
N ILE A 197 1.58 -1.05 7.31
CA ILE A 197 0.59 -0.31 8.09
C ILE A 197 1.29 0.49 9.21
N GLU A 198 2.16 -0.16 9.99
CA GLU A 198 2.90 0.48 11.08
C GLU A 198 3.80 1.60 10.57
N LEU A 199 4.45 1.40 9.43
CA LEU A 199 5.24 2.44 8.78
C LEU A 199 4.36 3.65 8.41
N GLY A 200 3.18 3.42 7.85
CA GLY A 200 2.23 4.50 7.54
C GLY A 200 1.81 5.29 8.78
N LEU A 201 1.53 4.61 9.90
CA LEU A 201 1.21 5.23 11.19
C LEU A 201 2.39 6.05 11.74
N THR A 202 3.61 5.52 11.61
CA THR A 202 4.84 6.20 12.01
C THR A 202 5.08 7.46 11.19
N LEU A 203 4.93 7.38 9.86
CA LEU A 203 5.06 8.54 8.97
C LEU A 203 4.09 9.66 9.34
N ALA A 204 2.83 9.34 9.65
CA ALA A 204 1.84 10.33 10.08
C ALA A 204 2.20 11.00 11.43
N SER A 205 2.94 10.32 12.30
CA SER A 205 3.36 10.85 13.60
C SER A 205 4.45 11.92 13.48
N THR A 206 5.10 12.05 12.32
CA THR A 206 6.05 13.13 12.01
C THR A 206 5.37 14.48 11.73
N VAL A 207 4.03 14.51 11.69
CA VAL A 207 3.23 15.72 11.46
C VAL A 207 2.86 16.35 12.82
N GLY A 208 3.31 17.59 13.01
CA GLY A 208 3.05 18.44 14.18
C GLY A 208 1.96 19.47 13.89
#